data_AF-A0A292PV89-F1
#
_entry.id   AF-A0A292PV89-F1
#
_cell.length_a   1.000
_cell.length_b   1.000
_cell.length_c   1.000
_cell.angle_alpha   90.00
_cell.angle_beta   90.00
_cell.angle_gamma   90.00
#
_symmetry.space_group_name_H-M   'P 1'
#
loop_
_entity.id
_entity.type
_entity.pdbx_description
1 polymer ?
#
loop_
_entity_poly.entity_id
_entity_poly.type
_entity_poly.pdbx_seq_one_letter_code
_entity_poly.pdbx_strand_id
1 'polypeptide(L)' 'MINIKGSYIGNLFNTQEAINLFSLIQVSFKVGELSELTQMIQLLEEGKITRRYVFDTSIKIID' A
#
# COMPACT_ATOMS: atom_id res chain seq x y z
N MET A 1 17.96 -23.85 -20.43
CA MET A 1 18.33 -22.43 -20.59
C MET A 1 17.56 -21.62 -19.55
N ILE A 2 18.24 -20.91 -18.65
CA ILE A 2 17.59 -20.14 -17.58
C ILE A 2 17.16 -18.78 -18.17
N ASN A 3 15.90 -18.41 -17.99
CA ASN A 3 15.38 -17.10 -18.42
C ASN A 3 15.28 -16.17 -17.21
N ILE A 4 16.04 -15.07 -17.24
CA ILE A 4 15.96 -14.02 -16.23
C ILE A 4 15.16 -12.87 -16.83
N LYS A 5 14.04 -12.50 -16.19
CA LYS A 5 13.17 -11.40 -16.63
C LYS A 5 13.01 -10.40 -15.49
N GLY A 6 13.24 -9.12 -15.78
CA GLY A 6 12.83 -8.03 -14.90
C GLY A 6 11.33 -7.78 -15.04
N SER A 7 10.68 -7.39 -13.95
CA SER A 7 9.29 -6.92 -13.94
C SER A 7 9.27 -5.53 -13.33
N TYR A 8 8.68 -4.59 -14.06
CA TYR A 8 8.33 -3.26 -13.57
C TYR A 8 6.82 -3.23 -13.30
N ILE A 9 6.28 -2.10 -12.86
CA ILE A 9 4.87 -1.95 -12.52
C ILE A 9 3.95 -2.49 -13.63
N GLY A 10 2.83 -3.09 -13.23
CA GLY A 10 1.81 -3.56 -14.16
C GLY A 10 1.17 -2.41 -14.93
N ASN A 11 0.64 -2.71 -16.12
CA ASN A 11 -0.13 -1.72 -16.87
C ASN A 11 -1.58 -1.58 -16.33
N LEU A 12 -2.38 -0.71 -16.96
CA LEU A 12 -3.77 -0.48 -16.57
C LEU A 12 -4.62 -1.76 -16.63
N PHE A 13 -4.39 -2.60 -17.64
CA PHE A 13 -5.09 -3.86 -17.78
C PHE A 13 -4.75 -4.82 -16.64
N ASN A 14 -3.47 -4.98 -16.32
CA ASN A 14 -3.03 -5.80 -15.18
C ASN A 14 -3.60 -5.28 -13.85
N THR A 15 -3.72 -3.96 -13.71
CA THR A 15 -4.33 -3.36 -12.51
C THR A 15 -5.81 -3.72 -12.41
N GLN A 16 -6.56 -3.64 -13.51
CA GLN A 16 -7.97 -4.02 -13.52
C GLN A 16 -8.16 -5.50 -13.19
N GLU A 17 -7.33 -6.38 -13.76
CA GLU A 17 -7.35 -7.81 -13.44
C GLU A 17 -7.03 -8.05 -11.95
N ALA A 18 -6.03 -7.37 -11.40
CA ALA A 18 -5.65 -7.49 -10.00
C ALA A 18 -6.76 -7.02 -9.04
N ILE A 19 -7.46 -5.93 -9.38
CA ILE A 19 -8.60 -5.43 -8.60
C ILE A 19 -9.74 -6.45 -8.63
N ASN A 20 -10.05 -7.03 -9.78
CA ASN A 20 -11.08 -8.05 -9.90
C ASN A 20 -10.76 -9.28 -9.04
N LEU A 21 -9.48 -9.68 -8.99
CA LEU A 21 -9.00 -10.79 -8.18
C LEU A 21 -8.93 -10.46 -6.67
N PHE A 22 -8.78 -9.18 -6.30
CA PHE A 22 -8.57 -8.76 -4.91
C PHE A 22 -9.67 -9.24 -3.96
N SER A 23 -10.90 -9.42 -4.45
CA SER A 23 -12.02 -9.98 -3.67
C SER A 23 -11.74 -11.36 -3.06
N LEU A 24 -10.77 -12.11 -3.60
CA LEU A 24 -10.37 -13.44 -3.14
C LEU A 24 -9.13 -13.41 -2.23
N ILE A 25 -8.59 -12.23 -1.91
CA ILE A 25 -7.32 -12.06 -1.19
C ILE A 25 -7.57 -11.32 0.13
N GLN A 26 -7.03 -11.86 1.22
CA GLN A 26 -6.96 -11.14 2.50
C GLN A 26 -5.60 -10.48 2.66
N VAL A 27 -5.59 -9.16 2.78
CA VAL A 27 -4.37 -8.38 3.04
C VAL A 27 -4.51 -7.66 4.37
N SER A 28 -3.52 -7.85 5.24
CA SER A 28 -3.43 -7.11 6.50
C SER A 28 -2.67 -5.80 6.29
N PHE A 29 -3.33 -4.70 6.68
CA PHE A 29 -2.80 -3.35 6.68
C PHE A 29 -3.35 -2.59 7.89
N LYS A 30 -2.65 -1.54 8.31
CA LYS A 30 -3.11 -0.60 9.33
C LYS A 30 -3.46 0.72 8.67
N VAL A 31 -4.60 1.31 9.07
CA VAL A 31 -4.98 2.67 8.67
C VAL A 31 -4.57 3.65 9.78
N GLY A 32 -4.01 4.79 9.42
CA GLY A 32 -3.71 5.89 10.35
C GLY A 32 -4.03 7.25 9.74
N GLU A 33 -3.89 8.29 10.57
CA GLU A 33 -4.20 9.66 10.17
C GLU A 33 -3.02 10.29 9.42
N LEU A 34 -3.30 11.17 8.45
CA LEU A 34 -2.25 11.84 7.67
C LEU A 34 -1.27 12.63 8.55
N SER A 35 -1.73 13.15 9.70
CA SER A 35 -0.87 13.86 10.67
C SER A 35 0.28 13.01 11.23
N GLU A 36 0.16 11.68 11.20
CA GLU A 36 1.16 10.74 11.72
C GLU A 36 2.26 10.43 10.69
N LEU A 37 2.14 10.93 9.46
CA LEU A 37 2.99 10.56 8.32
C LEU A 37 4.48 10.67 8.63
N THR A 38 4.93 11.80 9.18
CA THR A 38 6.34 12.03 9.49
C THR A 38 6.88 10.99 10.48
N GLN A 39 6.14 10.71 11.56
CA GLN A 39 6.53 9.72 12.56
C GLN A 39 6.55 8.31 11.97
N MET A 40 5.56 7.96 11.15
CA MET A 40 5.48 6.64 10.54
C MET A 40 6.59 6.40 9.51
N ILE A 41 6.99 7.41 8.74
CA ILE A 41 8.15 7.30 7.83
C ILE A 41 9.43 6.98 8.64
N GLN A 42 9.65 7.67 9.75
CA GLN A 42 10.81 7.36 10.62
C GLN A 42 10.75 5.92 11.14
N LEU A 43 9.59 5.46 11.63
CA LEU A 43 9.42 4.08 12.09
C LEU A 43 9.58 3.05 10.96
N LEU A 44 9.26 3.41 9.71
CA LEU A 44 9.47 2.57 8.53
C LEU A 44 10.97 2.39 8.24
N GLU A 45 11.74 3.48 8.28
CA GLU A 45 13.20 3.47 8.11
C GLU A 45 13.89 2.65 9.21
N GLU A 46 13.39 2.72 10.44
CA GLU A 46 13.85 1.92 11.58
C GLU A 46 13.40 0.44 11.51
N GLY A 47 12.62 0.05 10.50
CA GLY A 47 12.12 -1.33 10.33
C GLY A 47 11.05 -1.75 11.35
N LYS A 48 10.44 -0.78 12.05
CA LYS A 48 9.43 -1.01 13.10
C LYS A 48 8.01 -1.13 12.56
N ILE A 49 7.77 -0.76 11.30
CA ILE A 49 6.47 -0.96 10.64
C ILE A 49 6.42 -2.36 10.03
N THR A 50 5.46 -3.15 10.49
CA THR A 50 5.14 -4.45 9.89
C THR A 50 4.06 -4.31 8.81
N ARG A 51 4.20 -5.07 7.72
CA ARG A 51 3.22 -5.15 6.62
C ARG A 51 3.01 -3.81 5.90
N ARG A 52 1.78 -3.30 5.87
CA ARG A 52 1.39 -2.09 5.12
C ARG A 52 0.72 -1.09 6.05
N TYR A 53 1.07 0.18 5.92
CA TYR A 53 0.40 1.31 6.56
C TYR A 53 -0.27 2.15 5.48
N VAL A 54 -1.52 2.52 5.69
CA VAL A 54 -2.33 3.33 4.77
C VAL A 54 -2.75 4.60 5.52
N PHE A 55 -2.58 5.75 4.91
CA PHE A 55 -3.04 7.02 5.50
C PHE A 55 -4.42 7.36 4.95
N ASP A 56 -5.33 7.69 5.85
CA ASP A 56 -6.60 8.30 5.46
C ASP A 56 -6.36 9.76 5.06
N THR A 57 -6.77 10.10 3.84
CA THR A 57 -6.66 11.44 3.25
C THR A 57 -8.02 12.12 3.08
N SER A 58 -9.07 11.55 3.66
CA SER A 58 -10.41 12.12 3.64
C SER A 58 -10.42 13.47 4.38
N ILE A 59 -11.04 14.49 3.77
CA ILE A 59 -11.22 15.80 4.40
C ILE A 59 -12.30 15.65 5.48
N LYS A 60 -11.94 15.83 6.76
CA LYS A 60 -12.92 16.01 7.83
C LYS A 60 -13.41 17.46 7.76
N ILE A 61 -14.66 17.65 7.33
CA ILE A 61 -15.32 18.96 7.43
C ILE A 61 -15.49 19.24 8.92
N ILE A 62 -14.90 20.34 9.40
CA ILE A 62 -15.07 20.81 10.77
C ILE A 62 -16.34 21.66 10.75
N ASP A 63 -17.36 21.24 11.49
CA ASP A 63 -18.60 22.01 11.73
C ASP A 63 -18.32 23.30 12.51
#